data_AF-S7VQS9-F1
#
_entry.id   AF-S7VQS9-F1
#
_cell.length_a   1.000
_cell.length_b   1.000
_cell.length_c   1.000
_cell.angle_alpha   90.00
_cell.angle_beta   90.00
_cell.angle_gamma   90.00
#
_symmetry.space_group_name_H-M   'P 1'
#
loop_
_entity.id
_entity.type
_entity.pdbx_description
1 polymer ?
#
loop_
_entity_poly.entity_id
_entity_poly.type
_entity_poly.pdbx_seq_one_letter_code
_entity_poly.pdbx_strand_id
1 'polypeptide(L)'
;MSPVKAETSNKGNSRDFIPGRPKRIAAILTEYRPNSHADVIVGKYLEGYNQDGMDPFPRSKIVSMFTEQVPDTDMSRDMAKKYGVPIFRTVADALTLGGDKLEVDAVFAYRRARSL
;
A
#
# COMPACT_ATOMS: atom_id res chain seq x y z
N MET A 1 6.77 -43.64 30.11
CA MET A 1 6.23 -42.45 29.43
C MET A 1 7.39 -41.56 29.06
N SER A 2 7.78 -41.55 27.78
CA SER A 2 8.83 -40.67 27.25
C SER A 2 8.20 -39.36 26.78
N PRO A 3 8.84 -38.19 26.96
CA PRO A 3 8.28 -36.92 26.51
C PRO A 3 8.38 -36.79 24.98
N VAL A 4 7.31 -36.25 24.40
CA VAL A 4 7.14 -35.97 22.98
C VAL A 4 8.19 -34.94 22.51
N LYS A 5 8.91 -35.25 21.44
CA LYS A 5 9.85 -34.35 20.75
C LYS A 5 9.08 -33.17 20.15
N ALA A 6 9.55 -31.96 20.41
CA ALA A 6 9.10 -30.75 19.73
C ALA A 6 9.40 -30.84 18.22
N GLU A 7 8.37 -30.68 17.40
CA GLU A 7 8.47 -30.64 15.95
C GLU A 7 9.03 -29.29 15.46
N THR A 8 10.24 -29.40 14.91
CA THR A 8 10.88 -28.67 13.81
C THR A 8 10.22 -27.39 13.27
N SER A 9 10.88 -26.26 13.56
CA SER A 9 11.28 -25.19 12.63
C SER A 9 10.42 -24.96 11.38
N ASN A 10 9.60 -23.91 11.40
CA ASN A 10 9.21 -23.18 10.19
C ASN A 10 9.91 -21.82 10.16
N LYS A 11 11.18 -21.79 9.70
CA LYS A 11 11.90 -20.55 9.34
C LYS A 11 11.36 -20.03 8.01
N GLY A 12 10.16 -19.45 8.05
CA GLY A 12 9.51 -18.80 6.92
C GLY A 12 9.53 -17.28 7.06
N ASN A 13 10.53 -16.65 6.45
CA ASN A 13 10.61 -15.22 6.12
C ASN A 13 10.40 -14.21 7.27
N SER A 14 11.39 -14.15 8.18
CA SER A 14 11.55 -13.12 9.20
C SER A 14 11.95 -11.77 8.57
N ARG A 15 10.98 -11.08 7.96
CA ARG A 15 10.96 -9.60 8.01
C ARG A 15 10.25 -9.23 9.30
N ASP A 16 10.95 -9.47 10.40
CA ASP A 16 10.45 -9.21 11.74
C ASP A 16 9.97 -7.75 11.81
N PHE A 17 8.87 -7.53 12.52
CA PHE A 17 8.39 -6.20 12.83
C PHE A 17 9.52 -5.44 13.53
N ILE A 18 10.30 -4.65 12.78
CA ILE A 18 11.35 -3.78 13.35
C ILE A 18 10.60 -2.62 14.02
N PRO A 19 10.62 -2.53 15.36
CA PRO A 19 9.99 -1.41 16.06
C PRO A 19 10.68 -0.11 15.60
N GLY A 20 9.90 0.83 15.07
CA GLY A 20 10.40 2.15 14.64
C GLY A 20 10.57 2.35 13.14
N ARG A 21 10.54 1.30 12.29
CA ARG A 21 10.50 1.51 10.82
C ARG A 21 9.06 1.68 10.35
N PRO A 22 8.73 2.74 9.59
CA PRO A 22 7.41 2.87 9.01
C PRO A 22 7.08 1.70 8.10
N LYS A 23 5.90 1.10 8.26
CA LYS A 23 5.45 0.00 7.40
C LYS A 23 5.21 0.51 5.99
N ARG A 24 5.76 -0.19 4.99
CA ARG A 24 5.67 0.19 3.57
C ARG A 24 4.44 -0.48 2.96
N ILE A 25 3.56 0.32 2.39
CA ILE A 25 2.28 -0.15 1.81
C ILE A 25 2.30 0.09 0.29
N ALA A 26 1.92 -0.92 -0.49
CA ALA A 26 1.55 -0.75 -1.89
C ALA A 26 0.04 -0.54 -2.00
N ALA A 27 -0.41 0.49 -2.73
CA ALA A 27 -1.82 0.71 -3.01
C ALA A 27 -2.16 0.22 -4.43
N ILE A 28 -2.98 -0.84 -4.52
CA ILE A 28 -3.47 -1.44 -5.75
C ILE A 28 -4.93 -1.02 -5.92
N LEU A 29 -5.17 -0.10 -6.83
CA LEU A 29 -6.45 0.57 -6.98
C LEU A 29 -6.99 0.33 -8.39
N THR A 30 -8.30 0.10 -8.50
CA THR A 30 -8.95 0.06 -9.82
C THR A 30 -9.07 1.45 -10.42
N GLU A 31 -9.46 2.43 -9.61
CA GLU A 31 -9.61 3.83 -9.99
C GLU A 31 -9.36 4.70 -8.77
N TYR A 32 -8.81 5.90 -8.98
CA TYR A 32 -8.63 6.91 -7.95
C TYR A 32 -9.32 8.20 -8.38
N ARG A 33 -10.49 8.47 -7.79
CA ARG A 33 -11.30 9.65 -8.07
C ARG A 33 -11.62 10.44 -6.80
N PRO A 34 -12.00 11.73 -6.91
CA PRO A 34 -12.45 12.51 -5.76
C PRO A 34 -13.61 11.82 -5.06
N ASN A 35 -13.61 11.79 -3.72
CA ASN A 35 -14.65 11.15 -2.89
C ASN A 35 -14.80 9.64 -3.08
N SER A 36 -13.82 8.97 -3.69
CA SER A 36 -13.80 7.50 -3.75
C SER A 36 -13.28 6.92 -2.42
N HIS A 37 -13.56 5.65 -2.14
CA HIS A 37 -12.97 5.00 -0.96
C HIS A 37 -11.44 4.93 -1.04
N ALA A 38 -10.91 4.85 -2.27
CA ALA A 38 -9.48 4.96 -2.52
C ALA A 38 -8.96 6.32 -2.04
N ASP A 39 -9.67 7.41 -2.33
CA ASP A 39 -9.32 8.77 -1.91
C ASP A 39 -9.36 8.94 -0.39
N VAL A 40 -10.44 8.49 0.27
CA VAL A 40 -10.55 8.58 1.74
C VAL A 40 -9.41 7.85 2.45
N ILE A 41 -8.97 6.71 1.93
CA ILE A 41 -7.93 5.90 2.56
C ILE A 41 -6.54 6.43 2.18
N VAL A 42 -6.25 6.59 0.90
CA VAL A 42 -4.95 7.05 0.41
C VAL A 42 -4.68 8.49 0.86
N GLY A 43 -5.69 9.36 0.85
CA GLY A 43 -5.61 10.72 1.37
C GLY A 43 -5.18 10.77 2.83
N LYS A 44 -5.66 9.86 3.70
CA LYS A 44 -5.18 9.78 5.10
C LYS A 44 -3.70 9.43 5.22
N TYR A 45 -3.14 8.67 4.28
CA TYR A 45 -1.73 8.30 4.26
C TYR A 45 -0.85 9.38 3.63
N LEU A 46 -1.35 10.09 2.62
CA LEU A 46 -0.59 11.12 1.89
C LEU A 46 -0.68 12.49 2.56
N GLU A 47 -1.86 12.86 3.04
CA GLU A 47 -2.19 14.19 3.54
C GLU A 47 -2.37 14.24 5.07
N GLY A 48 -2.22 13.11 5.77
CA GLY A 48 -2.39 13.03 7.22
C GLY A 48 -3.84 12.71 7.63
N TYR A 49 -4.07 12.40 8.91
CA TYR A 49 -5.37 11.89 9.36
C TYR A 49 -6.55 12.83 9.06
N ASN A 50 -6.29 14.15 9.15
CA ASN A 50 -7.25 15.23 8.85
C ASN A 50 -7.15 15.73 7.41
N GLN A 51 -6.24 15.16 6.59
CA GLN A 51 -5.97 15.59 5.22
C GLN A 51 -5.53 17.06 5.09
N ASP A 52 -4.97 17.63 6.15
CA ASP A 52 -4.49 19.02 6.26
C ASP A 52 -2.96 19.14 6.09
N GLY A 53 -2.29 18.02 5.83
CA GLY A 53 -0.82 17.93 5.81
C GLY A 53 -0.19 17.95 7.20
N MET A 54 -0.99 17.91 8.28
CA MET A 54 -0.52 17.96 9.66
C MET A 54 -0.57 16.60 10.34
N ASP A 55 0.24 16.47 11.39
CA ASP A 55 0.20 15.31 12.27
C ASP A 55 -1.17 15.16 12.95
N PRO A 56 -1.63 13.92 13.23
CA PRO A 56 -0.87 12.67 13.16
C PRO A 56 -0.96 11.97 11.80
N PHE A 57 0.20 11.62 11.23
CA PHE A 57 0.26 10.65 10.13
C PHE A 57 0.20 9.21 10.65
N PRO A 58 -0.38 8.28 9.88
CA PRO A 58 -0.21 6.86 10.16
C PRO A 58 1.28 6.50 10.23
N ARG A 59 1.66 5.59 11.13
CA ARG A 59 3.04 5.05 11.21
C ARG A 59 3.45 4.25 9.97
N SER A 60 2.56 4.08 8.99
CA SER A 60 2.80 3.39 7.74
C SER A 60 2.78 4.38 6.59
N LYS A 61 3.54 4.11 5.52
CA LYS A 61 3.65 4.97 4.34
C LYS A 61 3.30 4.21 3.09
N ILE A 62 2.54 4.86 2.20
CA ILE A 62 2.35 4.37 0.84
C ILE A 62 3.63 4.66 0.04
N VAL A 63 4.25 3.61 -0.49
CA VAL A 63 5.53 3.71 -1.22
C VAL A 63 5.39 3.49 -2.72
N SER A 64 4.25 2.95 -3.15
CA SER A 64 3.94 2.68 -4.54
C SER A 64 2.44 2.60 -4.75
N MET A 65 2.02 2.91 -5.97
CA MET A 65 0.65 2.80 -6.39
C MET A 65 0.55 2.05 -7.73
N PHE A 66 -0.57 1.38 -7.92
CA PHE A 66 -1.00 0.86 -9.21
C PHE A 66 -2.45 1.31 -9.42
N THR A 67 -2.74 1.85 -10.60
CA THR A 67 -4.10 2.18 -11.02
C THR A 67 -4.44 1.45 -12.31
N GLU A 68 -5.54 0.69 -12.31
CA GLU A 68 -5.98 -0.07 -13.49
C GLU A 68 -6.61 0.86 -14.54
N GLN A 69 -7.47 1.77 -14.10
CA GLN A 69 -8.26 2.67 -14.93
C GLN A 69 -7.91 4.12 -14.60
N VAL A 70 -7.76 4.93 -15.65
CA VAL A 70 -7.45 6.36 -15.56
C VAL A 70 -8.56 7.14 -16.27
N PRO A 71 -9.70 7.39 -15.60
CA PRO A 71 -10.77 8.23 -16.15
C PRO A 71 -10.35 9.71 -16.18
N ASP A 72 -11.10 10.55 -16.89
CA ASP A 72 -10.81 12.00 -16.97
C ASP A 72 -10.83 12.73 -15.61
N THR A 73 -11.43 12.09 -14.59
CA THR A 73 -11.49 12.58 -13.20
C THR A 73 -10.44 11.91 -12.30
N ASP A 74 -9.41 11.30 -12.87
CA ASP A 74 -8.34 10.64 -12.12
C ASP A 74 -7.54 11.64 -11.28
N MET A 75 -7.40 11.32 -9.99
CA MET A 75 -6.53 12.06 -9.06
C MET A 75 -5.21 11.34 -8.81
N SER A 76 -5.05 10.08 -9.23
CA SER A 76 -3.88 9.29 -8.85
C SER A 76 -2.59 9.94 -9.31
N ARG A 77 -2.53 10.43 -10.56
CA ARG A 77 -1.32 11.02 -11.14
C ARG A 77 -0.90 12.32 -10.46
N ASP A 78 -1.87 13.18 -10.17
CA ASP A 78 -1.60 14.46 -9.51
C ASP A 78 -1.15 14.24 -8.07
N MET A 79 -1.81 13.34 -7.33
CA MET A 79 -1.43 12.98 -5.96
C MET A 79 -0.08 12.26 -5.90
N ALA A 80 0.16 11.33 -6.83
CA ALA A 80 1.45 10.66 -6.98
C ALA A 80 2.59 11.67 -7.18
N LYS A 81 2.38 12.66 -8.07
CA LYS A 81 3.36 13.71 -8.33
C LYS A 81 3.55 14.64 -7.13
N LYS A 82 2.46 15.04 -6.46
CA LYS A 82 2.47 15.92 -5.28
C LYS A 82 3.26 15.31 -4.11
N TYR A 83 3.10 14.01 -3.87
CA TYR A 83 3.71 13.30 -2.74
C TYR A 83 4.94 12.45 -3.09
N GLY A 84 5.38 12.47 -4.36
CA GLY A 84 6.54 11.72 -4.82
C GLY A 84 6.37 10.20 -4.77
N VAL A 85 5.14 9.70 -4.91
CA VAL A 85 4.83 8.27 -4.89
C VAL A 85 4.79 7.74 -6.32
N PRO A 86 5.62 6.74 -6.68
CA PRO A 86 5.61 6.18 -8.03
C PRO A 86 4.33 5.38 -8.32
N ILE A 87 3.75 5.59 -9.50
CA ILE A 87 2.70 4.73 -10.06
C ILE A 87 3.35 3.75 -11.03
N PHE A 88 3.11 2.46 -10.84
CA PHE A 88 3.58 1.39 -11.70
C PHE A 88 2.48 0.88 -12.63
N ARG A 89 2.90 0.31 -13.77
CA ARG A 89 2.01 -0.28 -14.77
C ARG A 89 1.58 -1.71 -14.44
N THR A 90 2.28 -2.39 -13.54
CA THR A 90 1.92 -3.74 -13.11
C THR A 90 1.84 -3.82 -11.59
N VAL A 91 1.01 -4.74 -11.09
CA VAL A 91 0.92 -5.03 -9.66
C VAL A 91 2.27 -5.57 -9.14
N ALA A 92 2.95 -6.41 -9.94
CA ALA A 92 4.26 -6.94 -9.57
C ALA A 92 5.27 -5.82 -9.31
N ASP A 93 5.39 -4.87 -10.23
CA ASP A 93 6.32 -3.74 -10.08
C ASP A 93 5.94 -2.84 -8.91
N ALA A 94 4.64 -2.65 -8.65
CA ALA A 94 4.18 -1.92 -7.47
C ALA A 94 4.59 -2.61 -6.16
N LEU A 95 4.58 -3.94 -6.12
CA LEU A 95 4.96 -4.74 -4.95
C LEU A 95 6.49 -4.81 -4.77
N THR A 96 7.25 -4.75 -5.86
CA THR A 96 8.72 -4.88 -5.83
C THR A 96 9.47 -3.55 -5.97
N LEU A 97 8.76 -2.44 -6.19
CA LEU A 97 9.33 -1.13 -6.54
C LEU A 97 10.23 -1.18 -7.80
N GLY A 98 9.93 -2.08 -8.74
CA GLY A 98 10.71 -2.31 -9.96
C GLY A 98 11.93 -3.23 -9.80
N GLY A 99 12.05 -3.93 -8.66
CA GLY A 99 13.05 -4.96 -8.43
C GLY A 99 12.52 -6.39 -8.52
N ASP A 100 13.35 -7.36 -8.13
CA ASP A 100 13.03 -8.80 -8.16
C ASP A 100 12.49 -9.34 -6.82
N LYS A 101 12.41 -8.50 -5.79
CA LYS A 101 12.00 -8.89 -4.43
C LYS A 101 10.84 -8.03 -3.96
N LEU A 102 9.97 -8.61 -3.14
CA LEU A 102 8.90 -7.87 -2.47
C LEU A 102 9.53 -6.77 -1.59
N GLU A 103 9.16 -5.50 -1.79
CA GLU A 103 9.72 -4.36 -1.04
C GLU A 103 8.70 -3.71 -0.09
N VAL A 104 7.49 -4.27 -0.03
CA VAL A 104 6.38 -3.81 0.79
C VAL A 104 6.04 -4.77 1.93
N ASP A 105 5.54 -4.22 3.03
CA ASP A 105 5.10 -4.95 4.22
C ASP A 105 3.59 -5.29 4.16
N ALA A 106 2.81 -4.48 3.46
CA ALA A 106 1.37 -4.67 3.31
C ALA A 106 0.87 -4.18 1.95
N VAL A 107 -0.30 -4.68 1.57
CA VAL A 107 -0.97 -4.32 0.31
C VAL A 107 -2.37 -3.83 0.64
N PHE A 108 -2.70 -2.65 0.12
CA PHE A 108 -4.06 -2.13 0.12
C PHE A 108 -4.66 -2.38 -1.26
N ALA A 109 -5.70 -3.20 -1.35
CA ALA A 109 -6.37 -3.52 -2.60
C ALA A 109 -7.81 -2.99 -2.58
N TYR A 110 -8.15 -2.12 -3.53
CA TYR A 110 -9.51 -1.59 -3.67
C TYR A 110 -10.06 -1.72 -5.08
N ARG A 111 -11.20 -2.41 -5.18
CA ARG A 111 -11.97 -2.57 -6.40
C ARG A 111 -13.34 -1.94 -6.23
N ARG A 112 -13.71 -1.02 -7.12
CA ARG A 112 -15.10 -0.58 -7.23
C ARG A 112 -15.97 -1.72 -7.74
N ALA A 113 -17.03 -2.04 -7.01
CA ALA A 113 -18.09 -2.89 -7.54
C ALA A 113 -18.85 -2.11 -8.63
N ARG A 114 -18.87 -2.64 -9.85
CA ARG A 114 -19.73 -2.12 -10.91
C ARG A 114 -21.14 -2.64 -10.63
N SER A 115 -22.10 -1.75 -10.38
CA SER A 115 -23.51 -2.17 -10.42
C SER A 115 -23.81 -2.61 -11.86
N LEU A 116 -24.33 -3.82 -11.99
CA LEU A 116 -24.98 -4.28 -13.21
C LEU A 116 -26.27 -3.49 -13.44
#